data_AF-A0A0P8Y5F1-F1
#
_entry.id   AF-A0A0P8Y5F1-F1
#
_cell.length_a   1.000
_cell.length_b   1.000
_cell.length_c   1.000
_cell.angle_alpha   90.00
_cell.angle_beta   90.00
_cell.angle_gamma   90.00
#
_symmetry.space_group_name_H-M   'P 1'
#
loop_
_entity.id
_entity.type
_entity.pdbx_description
1 polymer ?
#
loop_
_entity_poly.entity_id
_entity_poly.type
_entity_poly.pdbx_seq_one_letter_code
_entity_poly.pdbx_strand_id
1 'polypeptide(L)'
;MKPIPDRWLDYSPIGERVPGTRFIAFKVPLREHVSAKVSQEKLRLAPESLLEAVPDLGLIIDLTNTSRYYNPESFTSNDVQHKKLMVPGKVTPPKDLAEKFCRLVTNFLEDNEDNDKLIGVHCTHGVNRTGYLICYFMITKMNKSPSESIETFAAARGHEIERQNYMSSLRKLSGKESKKECSSSKETSVESQYHHDDHYDHDGKSHHSRYESGDRHYQSRSYQRGGRGYYPRHNSN
;
A
#
# COMPACT_ATOMS: atom_id res chain seq x y z
N MET A 1 -7.24 33.04 -8.10
CA MET A 1 -6.06 32.14 -8.17
C MET A 1 -5.98 31.34 -6.88
N LYS A 2 -5.78 30.01 -6.95
CA LYS A 2 -5.67 29.22 -5.71
C LYS A 2 -4.28 29.42 -5.11
N PRO A 3 -4.17 29.75 -3.81
CA PRO A 3 -2.89 30.09 -3.19
C PRO A 3 -1.96 28.87 -3.07
N ILE A 4 -0.68 29.19 -2.91
CA ILE A 4 0.37 28.29 -2.41
C ILE A 4 -0.16 27.64 -1.11
N PRO A 5 0.04 26.33 -0.89
CA PRO A 5 -0.38 25.70 0.35
C PRO A 5 0.24 26.38 1.57
N ASP A 6 -0.51 26.41 2.67
CA ASP A 6 0.01 26.86 3.96
C ASP A 6 1.30 26.11 4.34
N ARG A 7 2.26 26.84 4.91
CA ARG A 7 3.61 26.36 5.28
C ARG A 7 4.43 25.71 4.16
N TRP A 8 4.04 25.80 2.89
CA TRP A 8 4.78 25.15 1.80
C TRP A 8 6.20 25.71 1.61
N LEU A 9 6.43 26.96 2.02
CA LEU A 9 7.74 27.61 1.99
C LEU A 9 8.63 27.23 3.18
N ASP A 10 8.07 26.62 4.23
CA ASP A 10 8.85 26.19 5.41
C ASP A 10 9.71 24.95 5.11
N TYR A 11 9.43 24.25 4.01
CA TYR A 11 10.08 22.99 3.67
C TYR A 11 10.93 23.13 2.40
N SER A 12 12.10 22.48 2.44
CA SER A 12 12.97 22.35 1.26
C SER A 12 12.24 21.63 0.13
N PRO A 13 12.49 21.98 -1.15
CA PRO A 13 11.82 21.37 -2.29
C PRO A 13 11.93 19.85 -2.35
N ILE A 14 13.17 19.36 -2.33
CA ILE A 14 13.54 17.98 -2.58
C ILE A 14 14.49 17.56 -1.45
N GLY A 15 14.38 16.31 -1.00
CA GLY A 15 15.37 15.66 -0.14
C GLY A 15 16.29 14.74 -0.94
N GLU A 16 17.24 14.12 -0.26
CA GLU A 16 18.15 13.15 -0.86
C GLU A 16 17.49 11.79 -1.06
N ARG A 17 18.15 10.92 -1.86
CA ARG A 17 17.79 9.51 -1.94
C ARG A 17 17.89 8.88 -0.55
N VAL A 18 16.83 8.21 -0.10
CA VAL A 18 16.80 7.52 1.19
C VAL A 18 17.77 6.33 1.14
N PRO A 19 18.82 6.29 1.98
CA PRO A 19 19.86 5.27 1.92
C PRO A 19 19.34 3.83 1.92
N GLY A 20 19.90 3.01 1.03
CA GLY A 20 19.50 1.60 0.87
C GLY A 20 18.14 1.39 0.18
N THR A 21 17.54 2.44 -0.38
CA THR A 21 16.27 2.36 -1.11
C THR A 21 16.37 3.11 -2.45
N ARG A 22 15.31 3.08 -3.27
CA ARG A 22 15.17 3.95 -4.45
C ARG A 22 14.24 5.15 -4.19
N PHE A 23 13.92 5.45 -2.94
CA PHE A 23 13.00 6.55 -2.62
C PHE A 23 13.67 7.92 -2.64
N ILE A 24 12.95 8.90 -3.16
CA ILE A 24 13.23 10.33 -2.96
C ILE A 24 11.94 11.05 -2.54
N ALA A 25 12.04 11.92 -1.55
CA ALA A 25 10.91 12.61 -0.97
C ALA A 25 10.97 14.11 -1.25
N PHE A 26 9.86 14.69 -1.69
CA PHE A 26 9.77 16.12 -2.03
C PHE A 26 8.41 16.71 -1.63
N LYS A 27 8.34 18.04 -1.50
CA LYS A 27 7.05 18.74 -1.33
C LYS A 27 6.27 18.77 -2.64
N VAL A 28 4.98 19.05 -2.59
CA VAL A 28 4.16 19.02 -3.81
C VAL A 28 4.68 20.02 -4.85
N PRO A 29 4.95 19.61 -6.10
CA PRO A 29 5.23 20.55 -7.18
C PRO A 29 4.02 21.46 -7.42
N LEU A 30 4.27 22.71 -7.81
CA LEU A 30 3.23 23.67 -8.18
C LEU A 30 3.34 23.98 -9.66
N ARG A 31 2.21 24.21 -10.34
CA ARG A 31 2.21 24.71 -11.73
C ARG A 31 3.18 25.89 -11.88
N GLU A 32 3.86 25.96 -13.02
CA GLU A 32 4.93 26.93 -13.28
C GLU A 32 4.54 28.38 -12.88
N HIS A 33 3.42 28.89 -13.39
CA HIS A 33 2.94 30.24 -13.06
C HIS A 33 2.62 30.49 -11.57
N VAL A 34 2.44 29.45 -10.75
CA VAL A 34 2.29 29.55 -9.30
C VAL A 34 3.66 29.49 -8.63
N SER A 35 4.52 28.55 -9.06
CA SER A 35 5.89 28.41 -8.57
C SER A 35 6.73 29.66 -8.81
N ALA A 36 6.64 30.25 -10.00
CA ALA A 36 7.34 31.48 -10.40
C ALA A 36 7.03 32.71 -9.52
N LYS A 37 5.92 32.69 -8.77
CA LYS A 37 5.55 33.77 -7.83
C LYS A 37 6.26 33.71 -6.50
N VAL A 38 6.97 32.61 -6.22
CA VAL A 38 7.77 32.49 -5.01
C VAL A 38 9.04 33.33 -5.18
N SER A 39 9.23 34.34 -4.33
CA SER A 39 10.39 35.24 -4.41
C SER A 39 11.71 34.53 -4.12
N GLN A 40 11.69 33.52 -3.24
CA GLN A 40 12.87 32.72 -2.90
C GLN A 40 13.04 31.59 -3.91
N GLU A 41 13.88 31.79 -4.93
CA GLU A 41 14.04 30.86 -6.05
C GLU A 41 14.40 29.43 -5.60
N LYS A 42 15.29 29.32 -4.60
CA LYS A 42 15.68 28.03 -3.99
C LYS A 42 14.52 27.22 -3.37
N LEU A 43 13.36 27.83 -3.16
CA LEU A 43 12.18 27.17 -2.63
C LEU A 43 11.15 26.81 -3.70
N ARG A 44 11.34 27.25 -4.94
CA ARG A 44 10.49 26.90 -6.08
C ARG A 44 10.57 25.41 -6.35
N LEU A 45 9.46 24.86 -6.86
CA LEU A 45 9.41 23.49 -7.34
C LEU A 45 8.25 23.38 -8.33
N ALA A 46 8.59 23.46 -9.61
CA ALA A 46 7.71 23.11 -10.71
C ALA A 46 8.01 21.68 -11.18
N PRO A 47 7.08 21.02 -11.91
CA PRO A 47 7.33 19.71 -12.50
C PRO A 47 8.63 19.63 -13.31
N GLU A 48 8.91 20.64 -14.12
CA GLU A 48 10.07 20.72 -15.00
C GLU A 48 11.37 20.76 -14.17
N SER A 49 11.43 21.65 -13.18
CA SER A 49 12.59 21.72 -12.26
C SER A 49 12.77 20.45 -11.43
N LEU A 50 11.70 19.71 -11.14
CA LEU A 50 11.81 18.41 -10.45
C LEU A 50 12.46 17.35 -11.36
N LEU A 51 12.07 17.30 -12.64
CA LEU A 51 12.66 16.38 -13.61
C LEU A 51 14.15 16.71 -13.86
N GLU A 52 14.51 17.99 -13.92
CA GLU A 52 15.90 18.42 -14.04
C GLU A 52 16.73 18.04 -12.80
N ALA A 53 16.16 18.20 -11.60
CA ALA A 53 16.85 17.89 -10.36
C ALA A 53 16.95 16.38 -10.08
N VAL A 54 16.06 15.57 -10.65
CA VAL A 54 15.98 14.12 -10.42
C VAL A 54 15.83 13.40 -11.78
N PRO A 55 16.90 13.34 -12.59
CA PRO A 55 16.82 12.85 -13.97
C PRO A 55 16.40 11.37 -14.07
N ASP A 56 16.74 10.55 -13.07
CA ASP A 56 16.41 9.12 -13.04
C ASP A 56 15.03 8.82 -12.40
N LEU A 57 14.15 9.81 -12.26
CA LEU A 57 12.83 9.63 -11.68
C LEU A 57 11.95 8.75 -12.58
N GLY A 58 11.55 7.56 -12.13
CA GLY A 58 10.70 6.65 -12.91
C GLY A 58 9.25 6.55 -12.44
N LEU A 59 8.98 6.87 -11.18
CA LEU A 59 7.64 6.80 -10.59
C LEU A 59 7.40 7.95 -9.62
N ILE A 60 6.24 8.58 -9.68
CA ILE A 60 5.70 9.49 -8.67
C ILE A 60 4.48 8.85 -8.00
N ILE A 61 4.53 8.75 -6.67
CA ILE A 61 3.38 8.41 -5.83
C ILE A 61 2.88 9.69 -5.14
N ASP A 62 1.76 10.22 -5.65
CA ASP A 62 1.10 11.43 -5.16
C ASP A 62 0.11 11.10 -4.04
N LEU A 63 0.45 11.52 -2.81
CA LEU A 63 -0.33 11.28 -1.59
C LEU A 63 -1.33 12.40 -1.27
N THR A 64 -1.48 13.40 -2.14
CA THR A 64 -2.39 14.52 -1.90
C THR A 64 -3.84 14.13 -2.17
N ASN A 65 -4.76 14.66 -1.35
CA ASN A 65 -6.20 14.47 -1.54
C ASN A 65 -6.81 15.56 -2.44
N THR A 66 -6.11 15.92 -3.53
CA THR A 66 -6.55 16.92 -4.51
C THR A 66 -5.70 16.82 -5.77
N SER A 67 -6.23 17.23 -6.93
CA SER A 67 -5.49 17.27 -8.20
C SER A 67 -5.21 18.70 -8.67
N ARG A 68 -5.25 19.68 -7.75
CA ARG A 68 -5.17 21.11 -8.10
C ARG A 68 -3.75 21.65 -8.36
N TYR A 69 -2.73 20.93 -7.93
CA TYR A 69 -1.39 21.50 -7.76
C TYR A 69 -0.55 21.53 -9.03
N TYR A 70 -0.63 20.48 -9.84
CA TYR A 70 0.07 20.33 -11.13
C TYR A 70 -0.74 19.38 -12.03
N ASN A 71 -0.38 19.30 -13.32
CA ASN A 71 -0.94 18.32 -14.24
C ASN A 71 -0.04 17.07 -14.23
N PRO A 72 -0.53 15.86 -13.91
CA PRO A 72 0.26 14.63 -14.02
C PRO A 72 0.94 14.43 -15.39
N GLU A 73 0.35 14.97 -16.47
CA GLU A 73 0.93 14.90 -17.82
C GLU A 73 2.30 15.56 -17.94
N SER A 74 2.63 16.54 -17.09
CA SER A 74 3.97 17.12 -17.01
C SER A 74 5.06 16.08 -16.71
N PHE A 75 4.69 14.99 -16.05
CA PHE A 75 5.59 13.88 -15.71
C PHE A 75 5.45 12.71 -16.70
N THR A 76 4.22 12.31 -17.02
CA THR A 76 4.01 11.14 -17.90
C THR A 76 4.47 11.36 -19.33
N SER A 77 4.56 12.62 -19.78
CA SER A 77 5.15 12.96 -21.09
C SER A 77 6.67 12.78 -21.13
N ASN A 78 7.31 12.59 -19.97
CA ASN A 78 8.75 12.42 -19.80
C ASN A 78 9.10 11.03 -19.22
N ASP A 79 8.31 9.99 -19.57
CA ASP A 79 8.52 8.60 -19.13
C ASP A 79 8.50 8.37 -17.59
N VAL A 80 7.85 9.28 -16.86
CA VAL A 80 7.67 9.14 -15.40
C VAL A 80 6.25 8.68 -15.10
N GLN A 81 6.10 7.49 -14.53
CA GLN A 81 4.80 6.97 -14.13
C GLN A 81 4.20 7.85 -13.01
N HIS A 82 2.89 8.08 -13.05
CA HIS A 82 2.18 8.81 -11.99
C HIS A 82 1.08 7.96 -11.36
N LYS A 83 1.14 7.77 -10.03
CA LYS A 83 0.14 7.01 -9.26
C LYS A 83 -0.38 7.86 -8.11
N LYS A 84 -1.68 8.10 -8.09
CA LYS A 84 -2.33 8.87 -7.02
C LYS A 84 -2.91 7.94 -5.93
N LEU A 85 -2.49 8.18 -4.69
CA LEU A 85 -3.06 7.55 -3.49
C LEU A 85 -3.63 8.63 -2.59
N MET A 86 -4.95 8.80 -2.60
CA MET A 86 -5.59 9.85 -1.79
C MET A 86 -5.58 9.48 -0.30
N VAL A 87 -4.60 10.03 0.43
CA VAL A 87 -4.46 9.80 1.87
C VAL A 87 -5.19 10.90 2.65
N PRO A 88 -6.18 10.57 3.50
CA PRO A 88 -6.85 11.54 4.36
C PRO A 88 -5.85 12.35 5.20
N GLY A 89 -6.13 13.64 5.37
CA GLY A 89 -5.29 14.51 6.20
C GLY A 89 -5.43 14.17 7.68
N LYS A 90 -4.37 14.43 8.46
CA LYS A 90 -4.31 14.37 9.94
C LYS A 90 -4.49 12.99 10.59
N VAL A 91 -5.07 12.01 9.90
CA VAL A 91 -5.25 10.63 10.38
C VAL A 91 -4.07 9.77 9.93
N THR A 92 -3.72 8.76 10.73
CA THR A 92 -2.71 7.75 10.35
C THR A 92 -3.21 7.01 9.10
N PRO A 93 -2.39 6.88 8.03
CA PRO A 93 -2.80 6.15 6.84
C PRO A 93 -3.31 4.74 7.21
N PRO A 94 -4.51 4.35 6.75
CA PRO A 94 -5.06 3.02 7.00
C PRO A 94 -4.16 1.90 6.45
N LYS A 95 -4.24 0.71 7.05
CA LYS A 95 -3.38 -0.43 6.70
C LYS A 95 -3.49 -0.83 5.22
N ASP A 96 -4.72 -0.90 4.70
CA ASP A 96 -5.02 -1.19 3.30
C ASP A 96 -4.38 -0.17 2.34
N LEU A 97 -4.38 1.12 2.73
CA LEU A 97 -3.72 2.17 1.96
C LEU A 97 -2.19 1.98 1.99
N ALA A 98 -1.62 1.67 3.15
CA ALA A 98 -0.19 1.41 3.30
C ALA A 98 0.25 0.15 2.52
N GLU A 99 -0.56 -0.90 2.50
CA GLU A 99 -0.33 -2.11 1.70
C GLU A 99 -0.45 -1.82 0.20
N LYS A 100 -1.41 -0.97 -0.22
CA LYS A 100 -1.51 -0.51 -1.61
C LYS A 100 -0.29 0.29 -2.03
N PHE A 101 0.23 1.16 -1.16
CA PHE A 101 1.50 1.86 -1.38
C PHE A 101 2.64 0.85 -1.57
N CYS A 102 2.76 -0.14 -0.68
CA CYS A 102 3.80 -1.15 -0.78
C CYS A 102 3.73 -1.93 -2.09
N ARG A 103 2.54 -2.31 -2.55
CA ARG A 103 2.36 -2.97 -3.85
C ARG A 103 2.80 -2.11 -5.03
N LEU A 104 2.47 -0.82 -5.05
CA LEU A 104 2.93 0.07 -6.12
C LEU A 104 4.45 0.15 -6.18
N VAL A 105 5.09 0.20 -5.01
CA VAL A 105 6.55 0.22 -4.91
C VAL A 105 7.15 -1.11 -5.35
N THR A 106 6.66 -2.23 -4.83
CA THR A 106 7.16 -3.57 -5.16
C THR A 106 7.06 -3.84 -6.67
N ASN A 107 5.89 -3.59 -7.28
CA ASN A 107 5.72 -3.77 -8.71
C ASN A 107 6.69 -2.91 -9.51
N PHE A 108 6.88 -1.64 -9.13
CA PHE A 108 7.83 -0.78 -9.82
C PHE A 108 9.27 -1.29 -9.70
N LEU A 109 9.67 -1.78 -8.52
CA LEU A 109 11.01 -2.35 -8.32
C LEU A 109 11.22 -3.62 -9.14
N GLU A 110 10.21 -4.48 -9.25
CA GLU A 110 10.22 -5.69 -10.08
C GLU A 110 10.30 -5.34 -11.57
N ASP A 111 9.46 -4.42 -12.05
CA ASP A 111 9.44 -3.95 -13.44
C ASP A 111 10.72 -3.19 -13.85
N ASN A 112 11.55 -2.80 -12.88
CA ASN A 112 12.77 -2.01 -13.07
C ASN A 112 13.96 -2.66 -12.36
N GLU A 113 14.01 -4.00 -12.32
CA GLU A 113 15.13 -4.73 -11.70
C GLU A 113 16.46 -4.50 -12.43
N ASP A 114 16.41 -4.18 -13.72
CA ASP A 114 17.53 -4.00 -14.63
C ASP A 114 18.12 -2.57 -14.65
N ASN A 115 17.49 -1.63 -13.93
CA ASN A 115 17.91 -0.23 -13.85
C ASN A 115 17.82 0.30 -12.41
N ASP A 116 18.20 1.55 -12.18
CA ASP A 116 18.17 2.18 -10.85
C ASP A 116 17.21 3.39 -10.77
N LYS A 117 16.16 3.40 -11.60
CA LYS A 117 15.15 4.48 -11.60
C LYS A 117 14.56 4.70 -10.21
N LEU A 118 14.38 5.98 -9.85
CA LEU A 118 13.94 6.42 -8.53
C LEU A 118 12.42 6.49 -8.41
N ILE A 119 11.95 6.35 -7.17
CA ILE A 119 10.55 6.47 -6.76
C ILE A 119 10.38 7.76 -5.96
N GLY A 120 9.78 8.75 -6.59
CA GLY A 120 9.35 9.99 -5.99
C GLY A 120 8.09 9.82 -5.15
N VAL A 121 8.10 10.26 -3.91
CA VAL A 121 6.92 10.24 -3.04
C VAL A 121 6.68 11.61 -2.45
N HIS A 122 5.47 12.14 -2.64
CA HIS A 122 5.13 13.44 -2.07
C HIS A 122 3.74 13.44 -1.45
N CYS A 123 3.60 14.26 -0.41
CA CYS A 123 2.30 14.76 0.05
C CYS A 123 2.27 16.26 -0.22
N THR A 124 1.61 17.08 0.61
CA THR A 124 1.68 18.55 0.43
C THR A 124 3.09 19.06 0.72
N HIS A 125 3.67 18.63 1.84
CA HIS A 125 4.97 19.12 2.34
C HIS A 125 6.12 18.13 2.15
N GLY A 126 5.80 16.88 1.78
CA GLY A 126 6.81 15.83 1.60
C GLY A 126 7.37 15.26 2.90
N VAL A 127 6.71 15.50 4.04
CA VAL A 127 7.23 15.13 5.37
C VAL A 127 6.38 14.05 6.02
N ASN A 128 5.20 14.39 6.54
CA ASN A 128 4.46 13.50 7.42
C ASN A 128 3.93 12.23 6.73
N ARG A 129 3.03 12.37 5.74
CA ARG A 129 2.43 11.20 5.05
C ARG A 129 3.45 10.46 4.18
N THR A 130 4.36 11.22 3.57
CA THR A 130 5.49 10.69 2.79
C THR A 130 6.39 9.82 3.66
N GLY A 131 6.88 10.38 4.77
CA GLY A 131 7.75 9.67 5.70
C GLY A 131 7.09 8.46 6.32
N TYR A 132 5.81 8.58 6.71
CA TYR A 132 5.07 7.44 7.23
C TYR A 132 5.05 6.26 6.27
N LEU A 133 4.67 6.48 4.99
CA LEU A 133 4.55 5.39 4.03
C LEU A 133 5.90 4.82 3.59
N ILE A 134 6.93 5.66 3.44
CA ILE A 134 8.30 5.20 3.18
C ILE A 134 8.82 4.35 4.35
N CYS A 135 8.67 4.83 5.59
CA CYS A 135 9.06 4.07 6.79
C CYS A 135 8.26 2.78 6.93
N TYR A 136 6.96 2.81 6.65
CA TYR A 136 6.11 1.62 6.67
C TYR A 136 6.63 0.55 5.70
N PHE A 137 6.99 0.94 4.48
CA PHE A 137 7.59 0.03 3.50
C PHE A 137 8.92 -0.53 3.99
N MET A 138 9.83 0.32 4.47
CA MET A 138 11.13 -0.12 4.99
C MET A 138 10.98 -1.15 6.13
N ILE A 139 10.03 -0.94 7.04
CA ILE A 139 9.79 -1.86 8.16
C ILE A 139 9.19 -3.18 7.67
N THR A 140 8.14 -3.13 6.84
CA THR A 140 7.32 -4.31 6.50
C THR A 140 7.81 -5.09 5.28
N LYS A 141 8.64 -4.49 4.42
CA LYS A 141 9.15 -5.11 3.19
C LYS A 141 10.66 -5.27 3.17
N MET A 142 11.38 -4.51 3.99
CA MET A 142 12.85 -4.57 4.04
C MET A 142 13.40 -5.00 5.41
N ASN A 143 12.52 -5.38 6.36
CA ASN A 143 12.89 -5.79 7.71
C ASN A 143 13.75 -4.77 8.48
N LYS A 144 13.67 -3.48 8.14
CA LYS A 144 14.36 -2.42 8.88
C LYS A 144 13.66 -2.16 10.21
N SER A 145 14.43 -1.78 11.22
CA SER A 145 13.81 -1.40 12.51
C SER A 145 13.03 -0.08 12.35
N PRO A 146 11.99 0.17 13.19
CA PRO A 146 11.28 1.44 13.15
C PRO A 146 12.19 2.65 13.40
N SER A 147 13.13 2.55 14.34
CA SER A 147 14.06 3.65 14.64
C SER A 147 14.97 3.94 13.44
N GLU A 148 15.61 2.92 12.88
CA GLU A 148 16.45 3.05 11.68
C GLU A 148 15.66 3.66 10.53
N SER A 149 14.43 3.18 10.28
CA SER A 149 13.57 3.66 9.19
C SER A 149 13.24 5.15 9.34
N ILE A 150 12.86 5.57 10.54
CA ILE A 150 12.50 6.96 10.86
C ILE A 150 13.71 7.88 10.72
N GLU A 151 14.85 7.49 11.31
CA GLU A 151 16.09 8.27 11.30
C GLU A 151 16.64 8.41 9.88
N THR A 152 16.68 7.31 9.13
CA THR A 152 17.13 7.29 7.74
C THR A 152 16.27 8.19 6.85
N PHE A 153 14.94 8.13 7.01
CA PHE A 153 14.04 9.02 6.28
C PHE A 153 14.24 10.50 6.66
N ALA A 154 14.29 10.81 7.96
CA ALA A 154 14.42 12.19 8.44
C ALA A 154 15.73 12.83 7.96
N ALA A 155 16.83 12.09 8.02
CA ALA A 155 18.13 12.52 7.52
C ALA A 155 18.10 12.79 6.01
N ALA A 156 17.59 11.85 5.21
CA ALA A 156 17.49 12.03 3.76
C ALA A 156 16.54 13.15 3.35
N ARG A 157 15.38 13.28 4.02
CA ARG A 157 14.41 14.34 3.73
C ARG A 157 14.90 15.72 4.18
N GLY A 158 15.72 15.78 5.22
CA GLY A 158 16.11 17.01 5.92
C GLY A 158 15.01 17.57 6.83
N HIS A 159 13.95 16.80 7.10
CA HIS A 159 12.81 17.20 7.95
C HIS A 159 12.29 15.99 8.72
N GLU A 160 12.02 16.18 10.01
CA GLU A 160 11.46 15.13 10.87
C GLU A 160 9.97 14.92 10.64
N ILE A 161 9.48 13.69 10.87
CA ILE A 161 8.05 13.42 10.92
C ILE A 161 7.47 14.07 12.18
N GLU A 162 6.76 15.18 12.00
CA GLU A 162 6.17 15.99 13.08
C GLU A 162 4.98 15.30 13.79
N ARG A 163 4.28 14.39 13.12
CA ARG A 163 3.04 13.78 13.64
C ARG A 163 3.31 12.62 14.60
N GLN A 164 3.05 12.85 15.88
CA GLN A 164 3.21 11.83 16.93
C GLN A 164 2.39 10.57 16.69
N ASN A 165 1.16 10.66 16.19
CA ASN A 165 0.35 9.49 15.87
C ASN A 165 0.95 8.61 14.76
N TYR A 166 1.77 9.18 13.87
CA TYR A 166 2.48 8.45 12.82
C TYR A 166 3.68 7.73 13.43
N MET A 167 4.46 8.44 14.24
CA MET A 167 5.62 7.91 14.97
C MET A 167 5.22 6.74 15.88
N SER A 168 4.16 6.90 16.68
CA SER A 168 3.66 5.84 17.54
C SER A 168 3.15 4.63 16.75
N SER A 169 2.55 4.84 15.58
CA SER A 169 2.09 3.75 14.72
C SER A 169 3.27 2.97 14.12
N LEU A 170 4.32 3.65 13.64
CA LEU A 170 5.52 3.01 13.08
C LEU A 170 6.26 2.18 14.14
N ARG A 171 6.44 2.74 15.35
CA ARG A 171 7.11 2.04 16.45
C ARG A 171 6.36 0.78 16.92
N LYS A 172 5.06 0.65 16.64
CA LYS A 172 4.26 -0.54 16.96
C LYS A 172 4.37 -1.66 15.92
N LEU A 173 4.98 -1.41 14.75
CA LEU A 173 5.11 -2.41 13.68
C LEU A 173 6.16 -3.48 14.00
N SER A 174 7.16 -3.18 14.85
CA SER A 174 8.23 -4.12 15.23
C SER A 174 7.78 -5.36 16.02
N GLY A 175 6.50 -5.45 16.41
CA GLY A 175 5.98 -6.52 17.27
C GLY A 175 5.04 -7.53 16.60
N LYS A 176 4.80 -7.46 15.28
CA LYS A 176 3.69 -8.22 14.65
C LYS A 176 4.06 -9.27 13.61
N GLU A 177 5.32 -9.39 13.18
CA GLU A 177 5.68 -10.30 12.06
C GLU A 177 6.84 -11.27 12.39
N SER A 178 6.89 -11.78 13.62
CA SER A 178 7.83 -12.87 14.00
C SER A 178 7.15 -14.15 14.51
N LYS A 179 5.84 -14.33 14.29
CA LYS A 179 5.14 -15.57 14.67
C LYS A 179 4.16 -16.03 13.59
N LYS A 180 4.69 -16.76 12.61
CA LYS A 180 4.10 -17.73 11.65
C LYS A 180 5.24 -17.96 10.63
N GLU A 181 5.91 -19.09 10.48
CA GLU A 181 5.67 -20.54 10.65
C GLU A 181 6.99 -21.17 11.19
N CYS A 182 7.12 -22.38 11.73
CA CYS A 182 6.59 -23.68 11.36
C CYS A 182 6.72 -24.60 12.60
N SER A 183 5.62 -25.19 13.08
CA SER A 183 5.68 -26.34 13.99
C SER A 183 5.92 -27.58 13.13
N SER A 184 7.19 -27.94 12.94
CA SER A 184 7.55 -29.26 12.43
C SER A 184 7.03 -30.31 13.40
N SER A 185 5.99 -31.03 12.99
CA SER A 185 5.63 -32.32 13.54
C SER A 185 6.87 -33.22 13.48
N LYS A 186 7.32 -33.70 14.64
CA LYS A 186 8.28 -34.80 14.72
C LYS A 186 7.48 -36.08 14.48
N GLU A 187 7.58 -36.64 13.27
CA GLU A 187 7.38 -38.07 13.08
C GLU A 187 8.68 -38.77 13.51
N THR A 188 8.60 -39.56 14.57
CA THR A 188 9.63 -40.55 14.91
C THR A 188 9.09 -41.92 14.55
N SER A 189 9.71 -42.48 13.52
CA SER A 189 9.67 -43.87 13.09
C SER A 189 10.11 -44.83 14.20
N VAL A 190 9.26 -45.82 14.53
CA VAL A 190 9.70 -47.12 15.07
C VAL A 190 8.80 -48.22 14.50
N GLU A 191 9.43 -49.18 13.85
CA GLU A 191 8.86 -50.42 13.31
C GLU A 191 9.12 -51.54 14.34
N SER A 192 8.11 -52.38 14.62
CA SER A 192 8.32 -53.75 15.13
C SER A 192 7.03 -54.58 15.02
N GLN A 193 7.22 -55.80 14.53
CA GLN A 193 6.22 -56.73 14.02
C GLN A 193 5.73 -57.75 15.07
N TYR A 194 4.56 -58.35 14.76
CA TYR A 194 3.97 -59.62 15.23
C TYR A 194 3.62 -59.80 16.72
N HIS A 195 2.35 -60.09 17.00
CA HIS A 195 1.89 -61.38 17.54
C HIS A 195 0.36 -61.51 17.40
N HIS A 196 -0.06 -62.66 16.88
CA HIS A 196 -1.43 -63.17 16.78
C HIS A 196 -1.75 -63.92 18.08
N ASP A 197 -2.95 -63.76 18.64
CA ASP A 197 -3.82 -64.87 19.09
C ASP A 197 -4.98 -64.40 19.99
N ASP A 198 -6.16 -64.91 19.63
CA ASP A 198 -7.21 -65.52 20.45
C ASP A 198 -7.97 -64.79 21.58
N HIS A 199 -9.24 -64.50 21.25
CA HIS A 199 -10.47 -65.19 21.74
C HIS A 199 -10.96 -65.10 23.22
N TYR A 200 -12.27 -64.77 23.31
CA TYR A 200 -13.28 -64.95 24.40
C TYR A 200 -13.19 -64.03 25.64
N ASP A 201 -14.25 -63.53 26.29
CA ASP A 201 -15.70 -63.78 26.25
C ASP A 201 -16.49 -62.65 26.98
N HIS A 202 -17.83 -62.65 26.79
CA HIS A 202 -18.99 -62.13 27.59
C HIS A 202 -18.81 -61.04 28.68
N ASP A 203 -19.73 -60.09 28.93
CA ASP A 203 -21.21 -60.13 29.00
C ASP A 203 -21.67 -58.65 29.06
N GLY A 204 -22.71 -58.19 28.35
CA GLY A 204 -24.03 -58.10 28.96
C GLY A 204 -24.81 -56.87 28.47
N LYS A 205 -25.91 -57.16 27.73
CA LYS A 205 -27.27 -56.56 27.76
C LYS A 205 -27.40 -55.03 27.91
N SER A 206 -28.27 -54.29 27.26
CA SER A 206 -29.32 -54.46 26.25
C SER A 206 -30.07 -53.11 26.28
N HIS A 207 -30.48 -52.52 25.16
CA HIS A 207 -31.83 -51.94 25.00
C HIS A 207 -32.02 -51.49 23.54
N HIS A 208 -32.89 -52.25 22.85
CA HIS A 208 -33.62 -51.91 21.62
C HIS A 208 -34.28 -50.52 21.73
N SER A 209 -34.38 -49.70 20.67
CA SER A 209 -35.25 -49.85 19.49
C SER A 209 -34.91 -48.70 18.51
N ARG A 210 -34.61 -48.90 17.21
CA ARG A 210 -35.54 -48.99 16.03
C ARG A 210 -36.61 -47.88 16.07
N TYR A 211 -36.87 -47.04 15.06
CA TYR A 211 -37.23 -47.26 13.63
C TYR A 211 -36.88 -45.98 12.82
N GLU A 212 -36.29 -46.08 11.62
CA GLU A 212 -36.93 -45.90 10.28
C GLU A 212 -37.64 -44.54 10.10
N SER A 213 -37.60 -43.81 8.99
CA SER A 213 -37.10 -43.95 7.62
C SER A 213 -37.37 -42.58 6.96
N GLY A 214 -36.72 -42.26 5.83
CA GLY A 214 -37.33 -41.29 4.90
C GLY A 214 -36.38 -40.39 4.14
N ASP A 215 -35.89 -40.92 3.02
CA ASP A 215 -35.43 -40.18 1.85
C ASP A 215 -36.31 -38.97 1.47
N ARG A 216 -35.68 -37.91 0.94
CA ARG A 216 -36.07 -37.34 -0.37
C ARG A 216 -35.07 -36.30 -0.88
N HIS A 217 -34.47 -36.64 -2.01
CA HIS A 217 -34.01 -35.74 -3.06
C HIS A 217 -35.06 -34.65 -3.41
N TYR A 218 -34.59 -33.44 -3.74
CA TYR A 218 -35.13 -32.73 -4.90
C TYR A 218 -34.11 -31.80 -5.57
N GLN A 219 -34.11 -31.87 -6.89
CA GLN A 219 -33.26 -31.21 -7.87
C GLN A 219 -33.80 -29.82 -8.28
N SER A 220 -32.85 -28.96 -8.64
CA SER A 220 -32.82 -27.90 -9.69
C SER A 220 -34.10 -27.36 -10.37
N ARG A 221 -34.05 -26.04 -10.68
CA ARG A 221 -34.49 -25.35 -11.92
C ARG A 221 -34.25 -23.83 -11.76
N SER A 222 -33.40 -23.14 -12.51
CA SER A 222 -33.50 -22.67 -13.91
C SER A 222 -34.83 -22.00 -14.29
N TYR A 223 -34.77 -20.71 -14.63
CA TYR A 223 -35.77 -20.01 -15.44
C TYR A 223 -35.09 -19.10 -16.47
N GLN A 224 -35.56 -19.21 -17.70
CA GLN A 224 -35.21 -18.41 -18.88
C GLN A 224 -36.52 -17.91 -19.51
N ARG A 225 -36.50 -16.68 -20.07
CA ARG A 225 -37.37 -16.13 -21.13
C ARG A 225 -38.84 -15.80 -20.74
N GLY A 226 -39.53 -14.76 -21.22
CA GLY A 226 -39.35 -13.65 -22.18
C GLY A 226 -40.67 -12.82 -22.14
N GLY A 227 -40.72 -11.51 -22.44
CA GLY A 227 -40.89 -10.97 -23.79
C GLY A 227 -41.84 -9.74 -23.81
N ARG A 228 -41.61 -8.83 -24.79
CA ARG A 228 -42.49 -7.80 -25.45
C ARG A 228 -43.26 -6.83 -24.52
N GLY A 229 -43.32 -5.51 -24.70
CA GLY A 229 -43.07 -4.56 -25.79
C GLY A 229 -44.15 -3.45 -25.68
N TYR A 230 -43.84 -2.17 -25.93
CA TYR A 230 -44.71 -1.10 -26.52
C TYR A 230 -44.07 0.30 -26.35
N TYR A 231 -43.97 1.05 -27.46
CA TYR A 231 -43.68 2.49 -27.53
C TYR A 231 -44.95 3.32 -27.21
N PRO A 232 -44.84 4.63 -26.89
CA PRO A 232 -45.01 5.64 -27.93
C PRO A 232 -44.02 6.82 -27.90
N ARG A 233 -43.99 7.51 -29.05
CA ARG A 233 -43.19 8.66 -29.49
C ARG A 233 -43.61 10.02 -28.91
N HIS A 234 -42.78 11.02 -29.23
CA HIS A 234 -43.02 12.47 -29.46
C HIS A 234 -42.70 13.40 -28.29
N ASN A 235 -42.09 14.60 -28.45
CA ASN A 235 -41.39 15.29 -29.54
C ASN A 235 -40.65 16.50 -28.92
N SER A 236 -39.55 16.94 -29.56
CA SER A 236 -39.06 18.32 -29.72
C SER A 236 -39.17 19.35 -28.57
N ASN A 237 -38.02 19.85 -28.10
CA ASN A 237 -37.37 21.08 -28.60
C ASN A 237 -35.92 21.17 -28.10
#